data_AF-A0A8B6DH49-F1
#
_entry.id   AF-A0A8B6DH49-F1
#
_cell.length_a   1.000
_cell.length_b   1.000
_cell.length_c   1.000
_cell.angle_alpha   90.00
_cell.angle_beta   90.00
_cell.angle_gamma   90.00
#
_symmetry.space_group_name_H-M   'P 1'
#
loop_
_entity.id
_entity.type
_entity.pdbx_description
1 polymer ?
#
loop_
_entity_poly.entity_id
_entity_poly.type
_entity_poly.pdbx_seq_one_letter_code
_entity_poly.pdbx_strand_id
1 'polypeptide(L)'
;ANCDRWFEFSCTINDICIENYQRCDGKNDCIDGSDEEQTMCRAIECYAEHVKCQNGLQCVDLRDICDGDNDCADQSDEDENFCKANKCPEYFVKCKDDLQCVHVLELCNGRRGCRDGSDENKDFCNETKCGDQFLKCKDDLQCVFSSHMCNGYSNCRDKSDEVEEFCKETKRSFSDFLGYRKMERRLQS
;
A
#
# COMPACT_ATOMS: atom_id res chain seq x y z
N ALA A 1 12.80 -8.58 27.42
CA ALA A 1 11.65 -9.21 26.74
C ALA A 1 12.04 -9.64 25.33
N ASN A 2 11.42 -10.69 24.80
CA ASN A 2 11.54 -11.09 23.38
C ASN A 2 10.25 -10.67 22.64
N CYS A 3 9.78 -9.44 22.91
CA CYS A 3 8.61 -8.89 22.22
C CYS A 3 8.98 -8.64 20.77
N ASP A 4 8.05 -8.92 19.87
CA ASP A 4 8.20 -8.52 18.49
C ASP A 4 8.09 -7.00 18.41
N ARG A 5 9.22 -6.31 18.29
CA ARG A 5 9.28 -4.83 18.23
C ARG A 5 8.39 -4.25 17.12
N TRP A 6 7.99 -5.04 16.12
CA TRP A 6 7.14 -4.60 15.02
C TRP A 6 5.65 -4.59 15.37
N PHE A 7 5.17 -5.55 16.16
CA PHE A 7 3.74 -5.69 16.47
C PHE A 7 3.41 -5.45 17.95
N GLU A 8 4.42 -5.50 18.81
CA GLU A 8 4.28 -5.48 20.25
C GLU A 8 5.15 -4.39 20.88
N PHE A 9 4.62 -3.76 21.92
CA PHE A 9 5.35 -2.86 22.80
C PHE A 9 5.76 -3.60 24.07
N SER A 10 7.04 -3.52 24.41
CA SER A 10 7.56 -4.05 25.68
C SER A 10 7.33 -3.03 26.79
N CYS A 11 6.49 -3.38 27.77
CA CYS A 11 6.38 -2.63 29.01
C CYS A 11 7.75 -2.53 29.71
N THR A 12 7.94 -1.45 30.48
CA THR A 12 9.22 -1.16 31.14
C THR A 12 9.49 -2.13 32.30
N ILE A 13 8.44 -2.59 32.96
CA ILE A 13 8.49 -3.57 34.06
C ILE A 13 7.93 -4.92 33.61
N ASN A 14 8.55 -5.99 34.09
CA ASN A 14 8.12 -7.40 33.95
C ASN A 14 8.16 -7.99 32.52
N ASP A 15 8.77 -7.31 31.55
CA ASP A 15 8.92 -7.84 30.18
C ASP A 15 7.58 -8.23 29.52
N ILE A 16 6.49 -7.54 29.89
CA ILE A 16 5.16 -7.77 29.31
C ILE A 16 5.11 -7.14 27.92
N CYS A 17 4.58 -7.87 26.95
CA CYS A 17 4.34 -7.38 25.60
C CYS A 17 2.84 -7.07 25.46
N ILE A 18 2.51 -5.87 25.03
CA ILE A 18 1.15 -5.47 24.63
C ILE A 18 1.13 -5.21 23.14
N GLU A 19 -0.04 -5.20 22.51
CA GLU A 19 -0.13 -4.89 21.08
C GLU A 19 0.22 -3.41 20.83
N ASN A 20 0.81 -3.08 19.67
CA ASN A 20 1.20 -1.70 19.39
C ASN A 20 0.02 -0.71 19.37
N TYR A 21 -1.20 -1.17 19.08
CA TYR A 21 -2.40 -0.31 19.17
C TYR A 21 -2.78 0.03 20.61
N GLN A 22 -2.32 -0.75 21.60
CA GLN A 22 -2.55 -0.52 23.04
C GLN A 22 -1.58 0.49 23.62
N ARG A 23 -0.54 0.87 22.87
CA ARG A 23 0.42 1.87 23.29
C ARG A 23 -0.19 3.26 23.06
N CYS A 24 -0.31 4.05 24.12
CA CYS A 24 -0.81 5.43 24.09
C CYS A 24 -2.27 5.53 23.64
N ASP A 25 -3.07 4.52 23.97
CA ASP A 25 -4.49 4.42 23.64
C ASP A 25 -5.40 5.06 24.72
N GLY A 26 -4.79 5.59 25.79
CA GLY A 26 -5.48 6.19 26.93
C GLY A 26 -5.87 5.19 28.02
N LYS A 27 -5.48 3.92 27.90
CA LYS A 27 -5.67 2.87 28.92
C LYS A 27 -4.31 2.37 29.39
N ASN A 28 -4.22 2.08 30.70
CA ASN A 28 -3.04 1.39 31.23
C ASN A 28 -3.17 -0.11 30.96
N ASP A 29 -2.63 -0.57 29.84
CA ASP A 29 -2.48 -1.98 29.48
C ASP A 29 -1.18 -2.56 30.07
N CYS A 30 -0.14 -1.75 30.25
CA CYS A 30 0.99 -2.13 31.09
C CYS A 30 0.66 -1.96 32.58
N ILE A 31 1.09 -2.93 33.39
CA ILE A 31 0.94 -2.88 34.86
C ILE A 31 1.59 -1.62 35.46
N ASP A 32 2.66 -1.14 34.85
CA ASP A 32 3.40 0.05 35.25
C ASP A 32 2.93 1.34 34.55
N GLY A 33 1.94 1.27 33.66
CA GLY A 33 1.45 2.39 32.85
C GLY A 33 2.49 2.97 31.89
N SER A 34 3.56 2.22 31.57
CA SER A 34 4.64 2.71 30.71
C SER A 34 4.24 2.86 29.24
N ASP A 35 3.19 2.17 28.82
CA ASP A 35 2.50 2.32 27.55
C ASP A 35 1.85 3.70 27.38
N GLU A 36 1.43 4.34 28.47
CA GLU A 36 0.79 5.67 28.46
C GLU A 36 1.77 6.81 28.82
N GLU A 37 3.04 6.50 28.99
CA GLU A 37 4.05 7.49 29.39
C GLU A 37 4.46 8.36 28.19
N GLN A 38 4.44 9.69 28.37
CA GLN A 38 4.57 10.61 27.25
C GLN A 38 5.93 10.55 26.54
N THR A 39 7.02 10.19 27.22
CA THR A 39 8.31 9.97 26.53
C THR A 39 8.28 8.70 25.68
N MET A 40 7.61 7.65 26.13
CA MET A 40 7.37 6.44 25.33
C MET A 40 6.49 6.74 24.12
N CYS A 41 5.39 7.47 24.28
CA CYS A 41 4.50 7.80 23.17
C CYS A 41 5.18 8.65 22.08
N ARG A 42 6.02 9.62 22.47
CA ARG A 42 6.73 10.47 21.50
C ARG A 42 7.81 9.72 20.71
N ALA A 43 8.31 8.62 21.26
CA ALA A 43 9.35 7.80 20.65
C ALA A 43 8.81 6.75 19.67
N ILE A 44 7.53 6.84 19.27
CA ILE A 44 6.96 5.96 18.24
C ILE A 44 7.62 6.26 16.90
N GLU A 45 8.22 5.24 16.29
CA GLU A 45 8.69 5.24 14.91
C GLU A 45 7.76 4.32 14.12
N CYS A 46 7.04 4.87 13.14
CA CYS A 46 6.21 4.05 12.26
C CYS A 46 7.09 3.28 11.29
N TYR A 47 6.71 2.03 11.02
CA TYR A 47 7.39 1.18 10.07
C TYR A 47 7.08 1.60 8.63
N ALA A 48 7.70 0.93 7.66
CA ALA A 48 7.44 1.20 6.25
C ALA A 48 5.92 1.09 5.97
N GLU A 49 5.44 1.97 5.10
CA GLU A 49 4.03 2.02 4.68
C GLU A 49 3.03 2.36 5.80
N HIS A 50 3.50 2.93 6.90
CA HIS A 50 2.65 3.42 8.00
C HIS A 50 2.86 4.91 8.23
N VAL A 51 1.79 5.60 8.61
CA VAL A 51 1.82 7.00 8.99
C VAL A 51 1.55 7.15 10.47
N LYS A 52 2.18 8.15 11.08
CA LYS A 52 1.86 8.57 12.43
C LYS A 52 0.61 9.44 12.43
N CYS A 53 -0.38 9.10 13.24
CA CYS A 53 -1.56 9.94 13.48
C CYS A 53 -1.15 11.35 13.92
N GLN A 54 -2.05 12.33 13.75
CA GLN A 54 -1.75 13.73 14.02
C GLN A 54 -1.36 14.00 15.49
N ASN A 55 -1.94 13.26 16.44
CA ASN A 55 -1.60 13.28 17.87
C ASN A 55 -0.18 12.75 18.17
N GLY A 56 0.42 12.03 17.24
CA GLY A 56 1.75 11.45 17.37
C GLY A 56 1.84 10.15 18.18
N LEU A 57 0.70 9.58 18.59
CA LEU A 57 0.60 8.51 19.59
C LEU A 57 0.34 7.13 18.99
N GLN A 58 -0.02 7.06 17.71
CA GLN A 58 -0.38 5.82 17.03
C GLN A 58 0.17 5.83 15.60
N CYS A 59 0.45 4.65 15.06
CA CYS A 59 0.72 4.45 13.64
C CYS A 59 -0.44 3.68 13.01
N VAL A 60 -0.87 4.13 11.85
CA VAL A 60 -1.90 3.45 11.03
C VAL A 60 -1.30 3.12 9.67
N ASP A 61 -1.82 2.08 9.03
CA ASP A 61 -1.40 1.70 7.68
C ASP A 61 -1.78 2.82 6.71
N LEU A 62 -0.95 3.10 5.70
CA LEU A 62 -1.30 4.10 4.69
C LEU A 62 -2.57 3.72 3.89
N ARG A 63 -2.99 2.45 3.93
CA ARG A 63 -4.24 1.94 3.32
C ARG A 63 -5.48 2.27 4.13
N ASP A 64 -5.31 2.46 5.43
CA ASP A 64 -6.37 2.75 6.40
C ASP A 64 -6.53 4.28 6.58
N ILE A 65 -6.05 5.08 5.61
CA ILE A 65 -6.24 6.54 5.61
C ILE A 65 -7.40 6.86 4.67
N CYS A 66 -8.40 7.58 5.19
CA CYS A 66 -9.57 8.01 4.45
C CYS A 66 -10.34 6.82 3.83
N ASP A 67 -10.33 5.66 4.48
CA ASP A 67 -11.07 4.48 4.07
C ASP A 67 -12.51 4.46 4.63
N GLY A 68 -12.80 5.38 5.56
CA GLY A 68 -14.11 5.58 6.17
C GLY A 68 -14.27 4.97 7.56
N ASP A 69 -13.28 4.24 8.04
CA ASP A 69 -13.19 3.74 9.42
C ASP A 69 -12.33 4.70 10.27
N ASN A 70 -12.39 4.56 11.59
CA ASN A 70 -11.62 5.40 12.51
C ASN A 70 -10.50 4.58 13.12
N ASP A 71 -9.35 4.64 12.50
CA ASP A 71 -8.16 3.90 12.86
C ASP A 71 -7.23 4.71 13.76
N CYS A 72 -7.19 6.05 13.64
CA CYS A 72 -6.50 6.86 14.63
C CYS A 72 -7.38 7.14 15.84
N ALA A 73 -6.83 7.03 17.06
CA ALA A 73 -7.54 7.41 18.28
C ALA A 73 -8.04 8.89 18.27
N ASP A 74 -7.42 9.76 17.47
CA ASP A 74 -7.80 11.17 17.28
C ASP A 74 -8.61 11.45 16.00
N GLN A 75 -9.03 10.42 15.24
CA GLN A 75 -9.77 10.55 13.97
C GLN A 75 -9.02 11.32 12.88
N SER A 76 -7.69 11.44 13.00
CA SER A 76 -6.90 12.21 12.02
C SER A 76 -6.76 11.50 10.68
N ASP A 77 -6.81 10.18 10.65
CA ASP A 77 -6.86 9.34 9.46
C ASP A 77 -8.05 9.66 8.54
N GLU A 78 -9.14 10.21 9.07
CA GLU A 78 -10.32 10.64 8.31
C GLU A 78 -10.37 12.16 8.07
N ASP A 79 -9.36 12.92 8.49
CA ASP A 79 -9.25 14.35 8.20
C ASP A 79 -8.76 14.61 6.77
N GLU A 80 -9.49 15.46 6.04
CA GLU A 80 -9.21 15.75 4.64
C GLU A 80 -7.77 16.28 4.39
N ASN A 81 -7.22 17.07 5.32
CA ASN A 81 -5.86 17.60 5.16
C ASN A 81 -4.81 16.53 5.44
N PHE A 82 -5.06 15.68 6.44
CA PHE A 82 -4.20 14.55 6.75
C PHE A 82 -4.16 13.56 5.58
N CYS A 83 -5.31 13.20 5.02
CA CYS A 83 -5.40 12.33 3.85
C CYS A 83 -4.65 12.89 2.64
N LYS A 84 -4.85 14.18 2.34
CA LYS A 84 -4.16 14.85 1.22
C LYS A 84 -2.64 14.91 1.40
N ALA A 85 -2.16 15.09 2.63
CA ALA A 85 -0.74 15.20 2.93
C ALA A 85 0.01 13.87 2.76
N ASN A 86 -0.67 12.74 2.98
CA ASN A 86 -0.05 11.42 2.94
C ASN A 86 0.02 10.83 1.53
N LYS A 87 1.03 10.01 1.29
CA LYS A 87 1.25 9.30 0.01
C LYS A 87 0.74 7.88 0.12
N CYS A 88 0.23 7.34 -0.97
CA CYS A 88 -0.15 5.93 -1.01
C CYS A 88 1.09 5.01 -0.93
N PRO A 89 0.93 3.79 -0.37
CA PRO A 89 1.97 2.78 -0.33
C PRO A 89 2.34 2.26 -1.73
N GLU A 90 3.35 1.40 -1.81
CA GLU A 90 3.77 0.85 -3.10
C GLU A 90 2.63 0.01 -3.71
N TYR A 91 2.41 0.16 -5.03
CA TYR A 91 1.30 -0.48 -5.75
C TYR A 91 -0.11 0.00 -5.35
N PHE A 92 -0.20 1.14 -4.66
CA PHE A 92 -1.46 1.85 -4.44
C PHE A 92 -1.46 3.18 -5.19
N VAL A 93 -2.66 3.60 -5.58
CA VAL A 93 -2.89 4.83 -6.34
C VAL A 93 -3.87 5.69 -5.56
N LYS A 94 -3.54 6.98 -5.49
CA LYS A 94 -4.38 7.97 -4.85
C LYS A 94 -5.56 8.30 -5.76
N CYS A 95 -6.78 8.18 -5.24
CA CYS A 95 -8.01 8.54 -5.95
C CYS A 95 -7.96 10.01 -6.39
N LYS A 96 -8.79 10.37 -7.37
CA LYS A 96 -8.73 11.70 -8.01
C LYS A 96 -9.04 12.86 -7.07
N ASP A 97 -9.77 12.60 -5.99
CA ASP A 97 -10.07 13.55 -4.93
C ASP A 97 -8.92 13.76 -3.91
N ASP A 98 -7.83 13.02 -4.06
CA ASP A 98 -6.67 13.00 -3.17
C ASP A 98 -7.00 12.54 -1.72
N LEU A 99 -8.06 11.75 -1.52
CA LEU A 99 -8.46 11.31 -0.19
C LEU A 99 -8.04 9.86 0.09
N GLN A 100 -8.45 8.93 -0.77
CA GLN A 100 -8.30 7.50 -0.54
C GLN A 100 -7.20 6.88 -1.40
N CYS A 101 -6.59 5.81 -0.92
CA CYS A 101 -5.68 4.97 -1.68
C CYS A 101 -6.36 3.64 -2.05
N VAL A 102 -6.30 3.25 -3.32
CA VAL A 102 -6.78 1.94 -3.80
C VAL A 102 -5.64 1.17 -4.46
N HIS A 103 -5.69 -0.16 -4.40
CA HIS A 103 -4.64 -0.98 -5.00
C HIS A 103 -4.69 -0.87 -6.53
N VAL A 104 -3.54 -0.95 -7.24
CA VAL A 104 -3.50 -0.84 -8.72
C VAL A 104 -4.40 -1.84 -9.44
N LEU A 105 -4.67 -3.01 -8.84
CA LEU A 105 -5.59 -4.02 -9.37
C LEU A 105 -7.07 -3.63 -9.28
N GLU A 106 -7.38 -2.58 -8.54
CA GLU A 106 -8.73 -2.03 -8.40
C GLU A 106 -9.08 -1.07 -9.53
N LEU A 107 -8.08 -0.61 -10.28
CA LEU A 107 -8.30 0.27 -11.42
C LEU A 107 -9.11 -0.43 -12.52
N CYS A 108 -10.26 0.15 -12.83
CA CYS A 108 -11.17 -0.20 -13.91
C CYS A 108 -11.55 -1.68 -13.91
N ASN A 109 -11.63 -2.30 -12.72
CA ASN A 109 -11.96 -3.72 -12.56
C ASN A 109 -13.47 -4.00 -12.55
N GLY A 110 -14.30 -2.95 -12.68
CA GLY A 110 -15.76 -3.01 -12.64
C GLY A 110 -16.35 -2.87 -11.25
N ARG A 111 -15.55 -2.55 -10.23
CA ARG A 111 -16.00 -2.34 -8.84
C ARG A 111 -15.45 -1.01 -8.38
N ARG A 112 -16.31 -0.24 -7.72
CA ARG A 112 -15.93 1.03 -7.12
C ARG A 112 -15.14 0.80 -5.84
N GLY A 113 -13.83 0.99 -5.90
CA GLY A 113 -12.91 1.07 -4.77
C GLY A 113 -12.79 2.50 -4.23
N CYS A 114 -12.68 3.51 -5.10
CA CYS A 114 -12.58 4.90 -4.66
C CYS A 114 -13.95 5.45 -4.22
N ARG A 115 -13.96 6.22 -3.13
CA ARG A 115 -15.15 6.94 -2.66
C ARG A 115 -15.72 7.91 -3.70
N ASP A 116 -14.89 8.52 -4.54
CA ASP A 116 -15.32 9.35 -5.67
C ASP A 116 -15.66 8.52 -6.93
N GLY A 117 -15.21 7.27 -6.99
CA GLY A 117 -15.34 6.35 -8.13
C GLY A 117 -14.37 6.64 -9.27
N SER A 118 -13.28 7.36 -9.02
CA SER A 118 -12.27 7.66 -10.05
C SER A 118 -11.57 6.42 -10.56
N ASP A 119 -11.45 5.38 -9.74
CA ASP A 119 -10.89 4.09 -10.11
C ASP A 119 -11.65 3.40 -11.25
N GLU A 120 -12.91 3.77 -11.51
CA GLU A 120 -13.68 3.26 -12.66
C GLU A 120 -13.80 4.28 -13.81
N ASN A 121 -13.11 5.42 -13.69
CA ASN A 121 -13.04 6.44 -14.73
C ASN A 121 -11.93 6.10 -15.74
N LYS A 122 -12.29 6.01 -17.02
CA LYS A 122 -11.34 5.62 -18.08
C LYS A 122 -10.14 6.55 -18.23
N ASP A 123 -10.34 7.86 -18.11
CA ASP A 123 -9.25 8.83 -18.27
C ASP A 123 -8.26 8.70 -17.11
N PHE A 124 -8.78 8.59 -15.89
CA PHE A 124 -7.98 8.35 -14.68
C PHE A 124 -7.22 7.02 -14.74
N CYS A 125 -7.89 5.92 -15.11
CA CYS A 125 -7.25 4.63 -15.29
C CYS A 125 -6.14 4.70 -16.34
N ASN A 126 -6.39 5.32 -17.49
CA ASN A 126 -5.44 5.42 -18.59
C ASN A 126 -4.16 6.19 -18.21
N GLU A 127 -4.31 7.31 -17.51
CA GLU A 127 -3.15 8.11 -17.07
C GLU A 127 -2.32 7.42 -15.97
N THR A 128 -2.94 6.50 -15.22
CA THR A 128 -2.32 5.82 -14.09
C THR A 128 -1.39 4.67 -14.52
N LYS A 129 -0.25 4.52 -13.84
CA LYS A 129 0.71 3.42 -14.09
C LYS A 129 0.49 2.27 -13.10
N CYS A 130 0.61 1.03 -13.57
CA CYS A 130 0.39 -0.15 -12.74
C CYS A 130 1.58 -0.52 -11.82
N GLY A 131 2.78 0.02 -12.07
CA GLY A 131 4.02 -0.39 -11.38
C GLY A 131 4.83 -1.42 -12.18
N ASP A 132 5.87 -2.00 -11.56
CA ASP A 132 6.80 -2.94 -12.21
C ASP A 132 6.36 -4.41 -12.11
N GLN A 133 5.60 -4.77 -11.08
CA GLN A 133 5.03 -6.12 -10.90
C GLN A 133 3.72 -6.35 -11.66
N PHE A 134 3.15 -5.29 -12.23
CA PHE A 134 1.85 -5.29 -12.88
C PHE A 134 1.94 -4.76 -14.31
N LEU A 135 1.12 -5.31 -15.19
CA LEU A 135 1.00 -4.86 -16.57
C LEU A 135 -0.42 -4.41 -16.85
N LYS A 136 -0.51 -3.38 -17.71
CA LYS A 136 -1.78 -2.88 -18.20
C LYS A 136 -2.30 -3.75 -19.33
N CYS A 137 -3.61 -3.99 -19.34
CA CYS A 137 -4.31 -4.60 -20.46
C CYS A 137 -4.20 -3.69 -21.70
N LYS A 138 -4.50 -4.24 -22.89
CA LYS A 138 -4.33 -3.52 -24.17
C LYS A 138 -5.19 -2.26 -24.28
N ASP A 139 -6.32 -2.21 -23.57
CA ASP A 139 -7.17 -1.03 -23.50
C ASP A 139 -6.63 0.10 -22.61
N ASP A 140 -5.47 -0.11 -21.97
CA ASP A 140 -4.84 0.79 -21.01
C ASP A 140 -5.73 1.12 -19.80
N LEU A 141 -6.71 0.27 -19.45
CA LEU A 141 -7.63 0.54 -18.34
C LEU A 141 -7.29 -0.28 -17.09
N GLN A 142 -7.23 -1.60 -17.24
CA GLN A 142 -7.08 -2.51 -16.11
C GLN A 142 -5.63 -2.94 -15.92
N CYS A 143 -5.19 -3.03 -14.66
CA CYS A 143 -3.92 -3.65 -14.30
C CYS A 143 -4.11 -5.11 -13.88
N VAL A 144 -3.20 -5.97 -14.31
CA VAL A 144 -3.11 -7.38 -13.88
C VAL A 144 -1.67 -7.70 -13.49
N PHE A 145 -1.45 -8.76 -12.72
CA PHE A 145 -0.09 -9.20 -12.41
C PHE A 145 0.69 -9.53 -13.69
N SER A 146 1.97 -9.19 -13.74
CA SER A 146 2.83 -9.54 -14.88
C SER A 146 2.86 -11.04 -15.17
N SER A 147 2.72 -11.88 -14.13
CA SER A 147 2.62 -13.35 -14.24
C SER A 147 1.30 -13.84 -14.83
N HIS A 148 0.29 -12.98 -14.90
CA HIS A 148 -1.02 -13.30 -15.47
C HIS A 148 -1.10 -13.05 -16.97
N MET A 149 -0.07 -12.44 -17.56
CA MET A 149 0.00 -12.29 -19.01
C MET A 149 0.34 -13.62 -19.68
N CYS A 150 -0.53 -14.04 -20.60
CA CYS A 150 -0.32 -15.19 -21.49
C CYS A 150 -0.17 -16.51 -20.73
N ASN A 151 -0.93 -16.66 -19.65
CA ASN A 151 -0.90 -17.83 -18.77
C ASN A 151 -2.03 -18.84 -19.09
N GLY A 152 -2.83 -18.56 -20.12
CA GLY A 152 -3.96 -19.39 -20.55
C GLY A 152 -5.29 -19.03 -19.88
N TYR A 153 -5.33 -18.02 -19.02
CA TYR A 153 -6.53 -17.56 -18.33
C TYR A 153 -6.80 -16.10 -18.63
N SER A 154 -8.06 -15.74 -18.90
CA SER A 154 -8.44 -14.34 -19.13
C SER A 154 -8.57 -13.61 -17.80
N ASN A 155 -7.61 -12.74 -17.49
CA ASN A 155 -7.57 -11.86 -16.33
C ASN A 155 -7.93 -10.42 -16.70
N CYS A 156 -7.60 -10.00 -17.92
CA CYS A 156 -8.09 -8.74 -18.46
C CYS A 156 -9.55 -8.84 -18.86
N ARG A 157 -10.32 -7.77 -18.61
CA ARG A 157 -11.72 -7.65 -19.04
C ARG A 157 -11.85 -7.67 -20.57
N ASP A 158 -10.88 -7.10 -21.27
CA ASP A 158 -10.78 -7.12 -22.73
C ASP A 158 -10.14 -8.42 -23.29
N LYS A 159 -9.73 -9.33 -22.39
CA LYS A 159 -9.05 -10.61 -22.69
C LYS A 159 -7.70 -10.47 -23.39
N SER A 160 -7.15 -9.25 -23.43
CA SER A 160 -5.92 -8.96 -24.17
C SER A 160 -4.72 -9.73 -23.65
N ASP A 161 -4.70 -10.05 -22.36
CA ASP A 161 -3.66 -10.84 -21.71
C ASP A 161 -3.46 -12.23 -22.33
N GLU A 162 -4.43 -12.76 -23.07
CA GLU A 162 -4.32 -14.06 -23.76
C GLU A 162 -4.30 -13.93 -25.30
N VAL A 163 -4.26 -12.69 -25.82
CA VAL A 163 -4.17 -12.44 -27.26
C VAL A 163 -2.72 -12.56 -27.70
N GLU A 164 -2.46 -13.49 -28.62
CA GLU A 164 -1.10 -13.84 -29.09
C GLU A 164 -0.28 -12.62 -29.54
N GLU A 165 -0.89 -11.65 -30.24
CA GLU A 165 -0.20 -10.44 -30.68
C GLU A 165 0.27 -9.58 -29.50
N PHE A 166 -0.61 -9.32 -28.53
CA PHE A 166 -0.28 -8.52 -27.35
C PHE A 166 0.72 -9.24 -26.44
N CYS A 167 0.60 -10.57 -26.35
CA CYS A 167 1.57 -11.43 -25.68
C CYS A 167 2.99 -11.33 -26.25
N LYS A 168 3.12 -11.15 -27.57
CA LYS A 168 4.44 -10.97 -28.22
C LYS A 168 5.02 -9.59 -27.93
N GLU A 169 4.19 -8.56 -27.82
CA GLU A 169 4.59 -7.18 -27.51
C GLU A 169 5.06 -7.02 -26.06
N THR A 170 4.28 -7.55 -25.11
CA THR A 170 4.58 -7.47 -23.67
C THR A 170 5.82 -8.27 -23.27
N LYS A 171 6.07 -9.43 -23.90
CA LYS A 171 7.31 -10.21 -23.70
C LYS A 171 8.57 -9.49 -24.19
N ARG A 172 8.48 -8.59 -25.18
CA ARG A 172 9.61 -7.76 -25.62
C ARG A 172 9.97 -6.70 -24.57
N SER A 173 8.97 -6.10 -23.94
CA SER A 173 9.15 -5.13 -22.85
C SER A 173 9.87 -5.73 -21.63
N PHE A 174 9.58 -7.00 -21.29
CA PHE A 174 10.29 -7.72 -20.22
C PHE A 174 11.76 -8.04 -20.56
N SER A 175 12.07 -8.35 -21.82
CA SER A 175 13.47 -8.54 -22.27
C SER A 175 14.27 -7.24 -22.27
N ASP A 176 13.62 -6.09 -22.49
CA ASP A 176 14.25 -4.77 -22.44
C ASP A 176 14.50 -4.31 -20.98
N PHE A 177 13.59 -4.63 -20.05
CA PHE A 177 13.77 -4.38 -18.61
C PHE A 177 14.87 -5.25 -17.97
N LEU A 178 15.00 -6.52 -18.39
CA LEU A 178 16.11 -7.40 -17.96
C LEU A 178 17.43 -7.11 -18.71
N GLY A 179 17.39 -6.27 -19.75
CA GLY A 179 18.56 -5.83 -20.51
C GLY A 179 19.59 -5.06 -19.67
N TYR A 180 19.17 -4.44 -18.56
CA TYR A 180 20.07 -3.73 -17.64
C TYR A 180 20.78 -4.62 -16.60
N ARG A 181 20.41 -5.90 -16.44
CA ARG A 181 21.16 -6.85 -15.57
C ARG A 181 22.05 -7.83 -16.35
N LYS A 182 22.16 -7.68 -17.68
CA LYS A 182 22.99 -8.57 -18.52
C LYS A 182 24.29 -7.93 -19.04
N MET A 183 24.77 -6.86 -18.41
CA MET A 183 26.06 -6.22 -18.71
C MET A 183 27.15 -6.39 -17.64
N GLU A 184 27.06 -7.37 -16.72
CA GLU A 184 28.17 -7.67 -15.78
C GLU A 184 28.57 -9.14 -15.70
N ARG A 185 28.39 -9.93 -16.77
CA ARG A 185 29.03 -11.25 -16.87
C ARG A 185 29.51 -11.58 -18.27
N ARG A 186 30.39 -10.75 -18.84
CA ARG A 186 31.35 -11.14 -19.91
C ARG A 186 32.60 -10.26 -19.89
N LEU A 187 33.36 -10.31 -18.80
CA LEU A 187 34.79 -10.04 -18.79
C LEU A 187 35.46 -11.00 -17.80
N GLN A 188 35.61 -12.26 -18.21
CA GLN A 188 36.66 -13.22 -17.79
C GLN A 188 36.31 -14.62 -18.31
N SER A 189 36.75 -14.90 -19.55
CA SER A 189 37.43 -16.14 -19.97
C SER A 189 37.66 -16.08 -21.48
#